data_AF-A0A2E7MKJ3-F1
#
_entry.id   AF-A0A2E7MKJ3-F1
#
_cell.length_a   1.000
_cell.length_b   1.000
_cell.length_c   1.000
_cell.angle_alpha   90.00
_cell.angle_beta   90.00
_cell.angle_gamma   90.00
#
_symmetry.space_group_name_H-M   'P 1'
#
loop_
_entity.id
_entity.type
_entity.pdbx_description
1 polymer ?
#
loop_
_entity_poly.entity_id
_entity_poly.type
_entity_poly.pdbx_seq_one_letter_code
_entity_poly.pdbx_strand_id
1 'polypeptide(L)'
;PVALQVLEHEVRRDGRSGAFKSTHRGQIQFMAIKSGHAPNFRLPPLDNWGLPLKISPWSVEEPVADLPRRTRGWRMGDPLAYIIDFRDPADTSRVDFRIYYQDAGHIPEAWHWVESAVDSVDLAIVTVASSNLIGQREFIRKVRAHIKPRHWLLGHWEDFFKVYSQDPESICSVPFTNPEGFVKKLLEEGVGEERWVLPTPGTVLNY
;
A
#
# COMPACT_ATOMS: atom_id res chain seq x y z
N PRO A 1 -3.04 16.07 -21.45
CA PRO A 1 -2.68 15.23 -20.28
C PRO A 1 -3.18 15.90 -19.00
N VAL A 2 -4.27 15.40 -18.42
CA VAL A 2 -4.75 15.87 -17.12
C VAL A 2 -3.84 15.23 -16.07
N ALA A 3 -2.91 16.01 -15.51
CA ALA A 3 -2.24 15.61 -14.29
C ALA A 3 -3.33 15.55 -13.21
N LEU A 4 -3.60 14.35 -12.69
CA LEU A 4 -4.33 14.18 -11.44
C LEU A 4 -3.45 14.75 -10.33
N GLN A 5 -3.43 16.07 -10.17
CA GLN A 5 -3.05 16.67 -8.90
C GLN A 5 -4.17 16.32 -7.93
N VAL A 6 -3.94 15.30 -7.09
CA VAL A 6 -4.78 15.09 -5.92
C VAL A 6 -4.60 16.33 -5.06
N LEU A 7 -5.65 17.15 -4.96
CA LEU A 7 -5.55 18.40 -4.24
C LEU A 7 -5.35 18.11 -2.76
N GLU A 8 -4.47 18.85 -2.10
CA GLU A 8 -4.07 18.58 -0.70
C GLU A 8 -5.22 18.50 0.33
N HIS A 9 -6.40 19.03 0.00
CA HIS A 9 -7.60 18.99 0.84
C HIS A 9 -8.44 17.73 0.65
N GLU A 10 -8.12 16.89 -0.35
CA GLU A 10 -8.85 15.68 -0.70
C GLU A 10 -8.24 14.43 -0.03
N VAL A 11 -7.01 14.55 0.46
CA VAL A 11 -6.25 13.49 1.12
C VAL A 11 -6.52 13.49 2.62
N ARG A 12 -6.86 12.32 3.17
CA ARG A 12 -6.96 12.13 4.62
C ARG A 12 -5.57 12.27 5.26
N ARG A 13 -5.40 13.22 6.19
CA ARG A 13 -4.15 13.48 6.95
C ARG A 13 -4.46 14.11 8.30
N ASP A 14 -3.66 13.81 9.33
CA ASP A 14 -3.56 14.57 10.59
C ASP A 14 -4.91 15.06 11.17
N GLY A 15 -5.82 14.12 11.48
CA GLY A 15 -7.12 14.44 12.08
C GLY A 15 -8.15 15.09 11.13
N ARG A 16 -7.81 15.33 9.86
CA ARG A 16 -8.74 15.78 8.82
C ARG A 16 -9.25 14.59 8.02
N SER A 17 -10.57 14.51 7.87
CA SER A 17 -11.22 13.54 6.97
C SER A 17 -10.79 13.80 5.52
N GLY A 18 -10.47 12.73 4.79
CA GLY A 18 -10.31 12.80 3.34
C GLY A 18 -11.68 12.88 2.66
N ALA A 19 -11.68 13.17 1.36
CA ALA A 19 -12.91 13.23 0.56
C ALA A 19 -13.00 12.01 -0.37
N PHE A 20 -14.15 11.36 -0.41
CA PHE A 20 -14.43 10.37 -1.45
C PHE A 20 -14.63 11.07 -2.80
N LYS A 21 -13.96 10.56 -3.82
CA LYS A 21 -14.17 10.89 -5.23
C LYS A 21 -14.95 9.78 -5.88
N SER A 22 -15.95 10.14 -6.66
CA SER A 22 -16.82 9.18 -7.36
C SER A 22 -16.50 9.13 -8.85
N THR A 23 -16.57 7.94 -9.41
CA THR A 23 -16.53 7.68 -10.85
C THR A 23 -17.57 6.62 -11.21
N HIS A 24 -17.76 6.32 -12.49
CA HIS A 24 -18.73 5.34 -12.98
C HIS A 24 -20.14 5.57 -12.41
N ARG A 25 -20.62 6.83 -12.44
CA ARG A 25 -21.93 7.24 -11.89
C ARG A 25 -22.12 6.93 -10.40
N GLY A 26 -21.02 6.89 -9.62
CA GLY A 26 -21.07 6.61 -8.19
C GLY A 26 -20.81 5.16 -7.81
N GLN A 27 -20.68 4.26 -8.79
CA GLN A 27 -20.42 2.83 -8.55
C GLN A 27 -19.03 2.57 -7.99
N ILE A 28 -18.06 3.42 -8.29
CA ILE A 28 -16.74 3.36 -7.70
C ILE A 28 -16.48 4.66 -6.96
N GLN A 29 -16.16 4.56 -5.68
CA GLN A 29 -15.66 5.68 -4.90
C GLN A 29 -14.28 5.38 -4.38
N PHE A 30 -13.42 6.38 -4.33
CA PHE A 30 -12.09 6.24 -3.74
C PHE A 30 -11.73 7.44 -2.89
N MET A 31 -11.07 7.19 -1.77
CA MET A 31 -10.54 8.20 -0.87
C MET A 31 -9.04 7.97 -0.72
N ALA A 32 -8.25 8.98 -1.06
CA ALA A 32 -6.81 8.99 -0.81
C ALA A 32 -6.53 9.23 0.68
N ILE A 33 -5.55 8.50 1.20
CA ILE A 33 -5.03 8.59 2.55
C ILE A 33 -3.55 8.88 2.43
N LYS A 34 -3.06 9.90 3.13
CA LYS A 34 -1.63 10.21 3.18
C LYS A 34 -0.90 8.99 3.75
N SER A 35 0.04 8.46 2.97
CA SER A 35 0.89 7.34 3.37
C SER A 35 2.34 7.82 3.40
N GLY A 36 3.24 6.87 3.64
CA GLY A 36 4.66 7.06 3.47
C GLY A 36 5.24 5.88 2.70
N HIS A 37 6.56 5.82 2.66
CA HIS A 37 7.32 4.75 2.03
C HIS A 37 8.32 4.22 3.05
N ALA A 38 8.48 2.90 3.16
CA ALA A 38 9.51 2.26 3.96
C ALA A 38 10.91 2.70 3.47
N PRO A 39 11.94 2.74 4.31
CA PRO A 39 13.29 2.87 3.78
C PRO A 39 13.60 1.72 2.81
N ASN A 40 14.36 2.00 1.75
CA ASN A 40 14.86 0.94 0.87
C ASN A 40 15.97 0.15 1.55
N PHE A 41 16.75 0.80 2.42
CA PHE A 41 17.82 0.18 3.21
C PHE A 41 18.04 0.96 4.51
N ARG A 42 18.61 0.30 5.52
CA ARG A 42 19.12 0.93 6.75
C ARG A 42 20.64 0.83 6.76
N LEU A 43 21.31 1.97 6.96
CA LEU A 43 22.75 1.96 7.17
C LEU A 43 23.09 1.58 8.62
N PRO A 44 24.28 1.01 8.85
CA PRO A 44 24.71 0.63 10.19
C PRO A 44 24.63 1.76 11.23
N PRO A 45 24.42 1.40 12.51
CA PRO A 45 24.28 0.02 13.02
C PRO A 45 22.98 -0.66 12.54
N LEU A 46 23.06 -1.96 12.22
CA LEU A 46 21.99 -2.74 11.54
C LEU A 46 20.80 -3.12 12.46
N ASP A 47 20.73 -2.52 13.64
CA ASP A 47 19.60 -2.62 14.57
C ASP A 47 18.58 -1.50 14.28
N ASN A 48 17.55 -1.35 15.14
CA ASN A 48 16.52 -0.32 14.97
C ASN A 48 17.08 1.12 15.05
N TRP A 49 18.37 1.30 15.35
CA TRP A 49 19.08 2.58 15.40
C TRP A 49 19.77 2.97 14.09
N GLY A 50 19.80 2.07 13.10
CA GLY A 50 20.37 2.36 11.79
C GLY A 50 19.63 3.47 11.04
N LEU A 51 20.37 4.29 10.29
CA LEU A 51 19.82 5.43 9.54
C LEU A 51 18.97 4.91 8.35
N PRO A 52 17.65 5.17 8.32
CA PRO A 52 16.80 4.80 7.20
C PRO A 52 17.12 5.64 5.97
N LEU A 53 17.32 4.99 4.82
CA LEU A 53 17.52 5.67 3.53
C LEU A 53 16.46 5.27 2.52
N LYS A 54 15.91 6.28 1.86
CA LYS A 54 14.97 6.15 0.75
C LYS A 54 15.65 6.58 -0.54
N ILE A 55 15.39 5.89 -1.62
CA ILE A 55 15.85 6.26 -2.96
C ILE A 55 14.87 7.30 -3.52
N SER A 56 15.40 8.42 -4.03
CA SER A 56 14.61 9.49 -4.63
C SER A 56 13.47 10.06 -3.75
N PRO A 57 13.71 10.40 -2.45
CA PRO A 57 12.66 10.80 -1.50
C PRO A 57 12.02 12.17 -1.77
N TRP A 58 12.39 12.82 -2.87
CA TRP A 58 11.95 14.18 -3.19
C TRP A 58 10.61 14.16 -3.92
N SER A 59 9.87 15.26 -3.80
CA SER A 59 8.65 15.56 -4.55
C SER A 59 8.96 16.50 -5.72
N VAL A 60 7.99 16.66 -6.63
CA VAL A 60 8.00 17.69 -7.67
C VAL A 60 6.99 18.75 -7.24
N GLU A 61 7.48 19.90 -6.78
CA GLU A 61 6.61 20.99 -6.31
C GLU A 61 6.13 21.88 -7.46
N GLU A 62 6.91 21.95 -8.54
CA GLU A 62 6.61 22.76 -9.71
C GLU A 62 6.61 21.91 -10.99
N PRO A 63 5.75 22.22 -11.98
CA PRO A 63 5.76 21.53 -13.26
C PRO A 63 7.15 21.56 -13.91
N VAL A 64 7.68 20.38 -14.25
CA VAL A 64 8.97 20.27 -14.95
C VAL A 64 8.76 20.42 -16.46
N ALA A 65 9.59 21.23 -17.11
CA ALA A 65 9.52 21.46 -18.55
C ALA A 65 9.89 20.22 -19.38
N ASP A 66 10.82 19.40 -18.85
CA ASP A 66 11.33 18.19 -19.51
C ASP A 66 11.25 16.99 -18.57
N LEU A 67 10.96 15.81 -19.14
CA LEU A 67 10.97 14.56 -18.39
C LEU A 67 12.40 14.11 -18.07
N PRO A 68 12.66 13.52 -16.89
CA PRO A 68 13.99 13.03 -16.54
C PRO A 68 14.45 11.90 -17.46
N ARG A 69 15.66 12.04 -18.02
CA ARG A 69 16.26 11.03 -18.91
C ARG A 69 16.77 9.76 -18.20
N ARG A 70 16.92 9.80 -16.88
CA ARG A 70 17.45 8.68 -16.06
C ARG A 70 16.52 8.43 -14.87
N THR A 71 16.42 7.17 -14.44
CA THR A 71 15.57 6.74 -13.30
C THR A 71 15.82 7.55 -12.03
N ARG A 72 17.08 7.89 -11.71
CA ARG A 72 17.43 8.74 -10.54
C ARG A 72 16.87 10.16 -10.60
N GLY A 73 16.53 10.65 -11.80
CA GLY A 73 15.91 11.95 -11.99
C GLY A 73 14.41 11.93 -11.76
N TRP A 74 13.79 10.74 -11.78
CA TRP A 74 12.40 10.57 -11.36
C TRP A 74 12.30 10.69 -9.84
N ARG A 75 11.29 11.43 -9.41
CA ARG A 75 10.98 11.73 -8.02
C ARG A 75 9.85 10.81 -7.57
N MET A 76 9.90 10.35 -6.32
CA MET A 76 8.90 9.41 -5.78
C MET A 76 7.49 10.02 -5.73
N GLY A 77 7.39 11.33 -5.56
CA GLY A 77 6.11 11.99 -5.28
C GLY A 77 5.62 11.67 -3.88
N ASP A 78 4.32 11.85 -3.65
CA ASP A 78 3.68 11.55 -2.37
C ASP A 78 3.10 10.13 -2.37
N PRO A 79 3.60 9.22 -1.52
CA PRO A 79 2.99 7.92 -1.35
C PRO A 79 1.60 8.03 -0.75
N LEU A 80 0.65 7.30 -1.32
CA LEU A 80 -0.76 7.31 -0.93
C LEU A 80 -1.28 5.90 -0.69
N ALA A 81 -2.08 5.76 0.35
CA ALA A 81 -2.98 4.63 0.50
C ALA A 81 -4.37 5.05 0.02
N TYR A 82 -5.22 4.08 -0.29
CA TYR A 82 -6.55 4.32 -0.81
C TYR A 82 -7.55 3.40 -0.16
N ILE A 83 -8.72 3.94 0.14
CA ILE A 83 -9.95 3.16 0.30
C ILE A 83 -10.68 3.24 -1.03
N ILE A 84 -11.06 2.10 -1.58
CA ILE A 84 -11.77 1.97 -2.85
C ILE A 84 -13.04 1.17 -2.59
N ASP A 85 -14.19 1.81 -2.75
CA ASP A 85 -15.51 1.23 -2.60
C ASP A 85 -16.07 0.88 -3.98
N PHE A 86 -16.50 -0.36 -4.15
CA PHE A 86 -17.40 -0.78 -5.21
C PHE A 86 -18.80 -0.84 -4.63
N ARG A 87 -19.74 -0.18 -5.30
CA ARG A 87 -21.10 0.04 -4.79
C ARG A 87 -22.13 -0.59 -5.70
N ASP A 88 -23.26 -0.92 -5.09
CA ASP A 88 -24.39 -1.51 -5.80
C ASP A 88 -24.87 -0.54 -6.90
N PRO A 89 -24.94 -1.00 -8.17
CA PRO A 89 -25.45 -0.17 -9.27
C PRO A 89 -26.88 0.34 -9.09
N ALA A 90 -27.72 -0.41 -8.37
CA ALA A 90 -29.10 -0.07 -8.06
C ALA A 90 -29.22 0.78 -6.77
N ASP A 91 -28.27 0.65 -5.83
CA ASP A 91 -28.20 1.45 -4.60
C ASP A 91 -26.77 1.90 -4.27
N THR A 92 -26.39 3.08 -4.78
CA THR A 92 -25.05 3.66 -4.54
C THR A 92 -24.78 4.06 -3.08
N SER A 93 -25.72 3.86 -2.15
CA SER A 93 -25.46 3.99 -0.71
C SER A 93 -24.86 2.71 -0.10
N ARG A 94 -25.05 1.56 -0.76
CA ARG A 94 -24.55 0.25 -0.35
C ARG A 94 -23.16 -0.02 -0.94
N VAL A 95 -22.19 -0.31 -0.09
CA VAL A 95 -20.85 -0.78 -0.49
C VAL A 95 -20.88 -2.31 -0.59
N ASP A 96 -20.65 -2.83 -1.79
CA ASP A 96 -20.61 -4.27 -2.09
C ASP A 96 -19.25 -4.89 -1.81
N PHE A 97 -18.19 -4.13 -2.06
CA PHE A 97 -16.82 -4.58 -1.85
C PHE A 97 -15.91 -3.40 -1.55
N ARG A 98 -15.03 -3.54 -0.56
CA ARG A 98 -14.07 -2.50 -0.18
C ARG A 98 -12.64 -2.99 -0.21
N ILE A 99 -11.80 -2.24 -0.92
CA ILE A 99 -10.36 -2.46 -0.99
C ILE A 99 -9.64 -1.38 -0.18
N TYR A 100 -8.71 -1.79 0.66
CA TYR A 100 -7.61 -0.94 1.09
C TYR A 100 -6.40 -1.24 0.22
N TYR A 101 -5.86 -0.25 -0.46
CA TYR A 101 -4.64 -0.37 -1.26
C TYR A 101 -3.56 0.53 -0.68
N GLN A 102 -2.35 0.01 -0.56
CA GLN A 102 -1.17 0.79 -0.21
C GLN A 102 -0.15 0.71 -1.34
N ASP A 103 0.29 1.87 -1.83
CA ASP A 103 1.27 1.95 -2.91
C ASP A 103 2.70 1.60 -2.47
N ALA A 104 3.05 1.93 -1.23
CA ALA A 104 4.34 1.66 -0.63
C ALA A 104 4.21 1.25 0.84
N GLY A 105 4.98 0.24 1.25
CA GLY A 105 4.89 -0.34 2.58
C GLY A 105 5.25 0.70 3.63
N HIS A 106 4.33 1.04 4.52
CA HIS A 106 4.52 2.05 5.55
C HIS A 106 3.47 1.88 6.64
N ILE A 107 3.75 2.30 7.87
CA ILE A 107 2.73 2.43 8.91
C ILE A 107 2.21 3.87 8.81
N PRO A 108 1.05 4.16 8.19
CA PRO A 108 0.61 5.53 7.97
C PRO A 108 0.53 6.32 9.29
N GLU A 109 1.15 7.50 9.32
CA GLU A 109 1.08 8.41 10.49
C GLU A 109 -0.38 8.81 10.80
N ALA A 110 -1.25 8.82 9.77
CA ALA A 110 -2.68 9.05 9.90
C ALA A 110 -3.42 7.96 10.71
N TRP A 111 -2.83 6.79 10.92
CA TRP A 111 -3.36 5.75 11.82
C TRP A 111 -2.99 5.99 13.29
N HIS A 112 -2.33 7.11 13.60
CA HIS A 112 -2.15 7.52 14.99
C HIS A 112 -3.42 8.18 15.56
N TRP A 113 -4.41 8.53 14.73
CA TRP A 113 -5.59 9.25 15.17
C TRP A 113 -6.86 8.91 14.38
N VAL A 114 -7.95 8.82 15.13
CA VAL A 114 -9.37 8.74 14.73
C VAL A 114 -9.91 7.34 14.48
N GLU A 115 -10.97 7.03 15.24
CA GLU A 115 -11.96 5.96 15.01
C GLU A 115 -12.19 5.75 13.50
N SER A 116 -12.12 4.49 13.08
CA SER A 116 -12.11 4.14 11.68
C SER A 116 -13.43 4.56 11.02
N ALA A 117 -13.41 5.58 10.15
CA ALA A 117 -14.48 5.84 9.18
C ALA A 117 -14.76 4.65 8.23
N VAL A 118 -14.02 3.56 8.39
CA VAL A 118 -14.07 2.32 7.63
C VAL A 118 -14.15 1.17 8.64
N ASP A 119 -15.35 0.63 8.84
CA ASP A 119 -15.57 -0.41 9.86
C ASP A 119 -14.85 -1.73 9.56
N SER A 120 -14.70 -2.05 8.28
CA SER A 120 -13.96 -3.21 7.76
C SER A 120 -13.61 -3.02 6.28
N VAL A 121 -12.63 -3.77 5.81
CA VAL A 121 -12.30 -3.90 4.37
C VAL A 121 -12.34 -5.36 3.97
N ASP A 122 -12.84 -5.65 2.77
CA ASP A 122 -12.92 -7.02 2.27
C ASP A 122 -11.55 -7.51 1.82
N LEU A 123 -10.75 -6.60 1.22
CA LEU A 123 -9.41 -6.90 0.75
C LEU A 123 -8.41 -5.79 1.13
N ALA A 124 -7.33 -6.15 1.82
CA ALA A 124 -6.16 -5.30 1.96
C ALA A 124 -5.07 -5.74 0.98
N ILE A 125 -4.72 -4.85 0.06
CA ILE A 125 -3.58 -4.99 -0.86
C ILE A 125 -2.43 -4.20 -0.25
N VAL A 126 -1.42 -4.89 0.27
CA VAL A 126 -0.31 -4.28 1.01
C VAL A 126 1.04 -4.60 0.37
N THR A 127 1.92 -3.62 0.37
CA THR A 127 3.31 -3.78 -0.09
C THR A 127 4.16 -4.49 0.97
N VAL A 128 4.76 -5.62 0.60
CA VAL A 128 5.65 -6.39 1.50
C VAL A 128 7.09 -5.91 1.43
N ALA A 129 7.54 -5.36 0.29
CA ALA A 129 8.88 -4.80 0.11
C ALA A 129 9.30 -3.92 1.30
N SER A 130 10.48 -4.19 1.85
CA SER A 130 11.09 -3.41 2.93
C SER A 130 10.28 -3.35 4.23
N SER A 131 9.19 -4.11 4.38
CA SER A 131 8.38 -4.18 5.60
C SER A 131 9.17 -4.63 6.82
N ASN A 132 10.22 -5.43 6.62
CA ASN A 132 11.21 -5.83 7.64
C ASN A 132 11.96 -4.64 8.25
N LEU A 133 12.10 -3.52 7.54
CA LEU A 133 12.83 -2.34 8.01
C LEU A 133 11.96 -1.37 8.84
N ILE A 134 10.64 -1.61 8.88
CA ILE A 134 9.66 -0.82 9.64
C ILE A 134 8.96 -1.64 10.75
N GLY A 135 9.35 -2.91 10.93
CA GLY A 135 8.74 -3.80 11.92
C GLY A 135 7.45 -4.46 11.42
N GLN A 136 7.60 -5.62 10.78
CA GLN A 136 6.49 -6.37 10.17
C GLN A 136 5.32 -6.68 11.13
N ARG A 137 5.61 -7.10 12.36
CA ARG A 137 4.56 -7.45 13.33
C ARG A 137 3.72 -6.23 13.72
N GLU A 138 4.38 -5.10 13.98
CA GLU A 138 3.68 -3.86 14.31
C GLU A 138 2.88 -3.34 13.14
N PHE A 139 3.43 -3.41 11.92
CA PHE A 139 2.70 -3.08 10.70
C PHE A 139 1.42 -3.91 10.57
N ILE A 140 1.50 -5.24 10.69
CA ILE A 140 0.33 -6.14 10.64
C ILE A 140 -0.71 -5.78 11.71
N ARG A 141 -0.28 -5.56 12.96
CA ARG A 141 -1.17 -5.17 14.07
C ARG A 141 -1.91 -3.87 13.78
N LYS A 142 -1.18 -2.87 13.28
CA LYS A 142 -1.74 -1.56 12.95
C LYS A 142 -2.77 -1.66 11.83
N VAL A 143 -2.48 -2.39 10.75
CA VAL A 143 -3.45 -2.63 9.68
C VAL A 143 -4.71 -3.31 10.23
N ARG A 144 -4.55 -4.38 11.03
CA ARG A 144 -5.70 -5.11 11.62
C ARG A 144 -6.53 -4.23 12.54
N ALA A 145 -5.89 -3.41 13.36
CA ALA A 145 -6.58 -2.53 14.30
C ALA A 145 -7.43 -1.47 13.60
N HIS A 146 -6.97 -0.91 12.47
CA HIS A 146 -7.60 0.24 11.84
C HIS A 146 -8.59 -0.10 10.74
N ILE A 147 -8.34 -1.15 9.96
CA ILE A 147 -9.15 -1.45 8.77
C ILE A 147 -9.72 -2.87 8.77
N LYS A 148 -9.34 -3.71 9.75
CA LYS A 148 -9.87 -5.07 9.97
C LYS A 148 -10.07 -5.88 8.66
N PRO A 149 -8.99 -6.17 7.90
CA PRO A 149 -9.13 -6.82 6.61
C PRO A 149 -9.67 -8.24 6.74
N ARG A 150 -10.60 -8.61 5.84
CA ARG A 150 -11.08 -9.99 5.72
C ARG A 150 -10.07 -10.86 4.97
N HIS A 151 -9.46 -10.32 3.90
CA HIS A 151 -8.39 -10.96 3.13
C HIS A 151 -7.21 -10.02 2.89
N TRP A 152 -6.04 -10.61 2.63
CA TRP A 152 -4.78 -9.93 2.38
C TRP A 152 -4.19 -10.35 1.04
N LEU A 153 -3.96 -9.40 0.15
CA LEU A 153 -3.12 -9.60 -1.02
C LEU A 153 -1.77 -8.94 -0.71
N LEU A 154 -0.75 -9.79 -0.61
CA LEU A 154 0.60 -9.39 -0.28
C LEU A 154 1.33 -9.08 -1.60
N GLY A 155 1.36 -7.81 -2.00
CA GLY A 155 1.93 -7.35 -3.26
C GLY A 155 3.32 -6.76 -3.11
N HIS A 156 4.00 -6.56 -4.24
CA HIS A 156 5.36 -6.01 -4.30
C HIS A 156 6.29 -6.68 -3.27
N TRP A 157 6.21 -8.00 -3.21
CA TRP A 157 7.26 -8.82 -2.61
C TRP A 157 8.28 -9.21 -3.67
N GLU A 158 7.86 -9.22 -4.94
CA GLU A 158 8.58 -9.60 -6.15
C GLU A 158 9.57 -8.52 -6.61
N ASP A 159 10.69 -8.97 -7.17
CA ASP A 159 11.67 -8.14 -7.89
C ASP A 159 11.19 -7.90 -9.33
N PHE A 160 10.32 -6.90 -9.52
CA PHE A 160 9.87 -6.50 -10.84
C PHE A 160 10.95 -5.83 -11.72
N PHE A 161 12.18 -5.64 -11.20
CA PHE A 161 13.32 -5.20 -12.02
C PHE A 161 13.98 -6.35 -12.77
N LYS A 162 13.56 -7.60 -12.52
CA LYS A 162 13.93 -8.77 -13.32
C LYS A 162 13.07 -8.89 -14.57
N VAL A 163 13.54 -9.70 -15.52
CA VAL A 163 12.75 -10.05 -16.70
C VAL A 163 11.47 -10.73 -16.25
N TYR A 164 10.35 -10.18 -16.67
CA TYR A 164 9.04 -10.76 -16.38
C TYR A 164 8.93 -12.17 -16.95
N SER A 165 8.37 -13.08 -16.16
CA SER A 165 8.14 -14.47 -16.52
C SER A 165 6.79 -14.92 -15.98
N GLN A 166 6.11 -15.79 -16.73
CA GLN A 166 4.89 -16.46 -16.28
C GLN A 166 5.17 -17.68 -15.41
N ASP A 167 6.43 -18.12 -15.34
CA ASP A 167 6.85 -19.26 -14.53
C ASP A 167 6.99 -18.84 -13.05
N PRO A 168 6.17 -19.36 -12.13
CA PRO A 168 6.25 -19.01 -10.72
C PRO A 168 7.61 -19.32 -10.07
N GLU A 169 8.34 -20.32 -10.56
CA GLU A 169 9.65 -20.69 -10.00
C GLU A 169 10.74 -19.64 -10.31
N SER A 170 10.50 -18.81 -11.33
CA SER A 170 11.43 -17.75 -11.73
C SER A 170 11.25 -16.43 -10.97
N ILE A 171 10.21 -16.32 -10.14
CA ILE A 171 9.96 -15.13 -9.33
C ILE A 171 10.94 -15.11 -8.16
N CYS A 172 11.62 -13.99 -7.99
CA CYS A 172 12.45 -13.73 -6.83
C CYS A 172 11.94 -12.51 -6.09
N SER A 173 12.27 -12.42 -4.80
CA SER A 173 11.88 -11.28 -3.97
C SER A 173 12.78 -10.08 -4.21
N VAL A 174 12.24 -8.88 -4.04
CA VAL A 174 13.06 -7.65 -4.11
C VAL A 174 14.19 -7.74 -3.08
N PRO A 175 15.44 -7.40 -3.43
CA PRO A 175 16.55 -7.50 -2.50
C PRO A 175 16.28 -6.81 -1.16
N PHE A 176 16.77 -7.42 -0.07
CA PHE A 176 16.65 -6.93 1.31
C PHE A 176 15.22 -6.93 1.89
N THR A 177 14.25 -7.53 1.21
CA THR A 177 12.94 -7.85 1.79
C THR A 177 12.94 -9.21 2.50
N ASN A 178 11.90 -9.49 3.30
CA ASN A 178 11.71 -10.78 3.95
C ASN A 178 10.22 -11.19 3.93
N PRO A 179 9.70 -11.69 2.79
CA PRO A 179 8.29 -12.03 2.64
C PRO A 179 7.90 -13.25 3.46
N GLU A 180 8.76 -14.26 3.57
CA GLU A 180 8.54 -15.41 4.46
C GLU A 180 8.37 -14.98 5.92
N GLY A 181 9.23 -14.07 6.37
CA GLY A 181 9.16 -13.49 7.71
C GLY A 181 7.90 -12.66 7.93
N PHE A 182 7.34 -12.04 6.87
CA PHE A 182 6.06 -11.35 6.90
C PHE A 182 4.93 -12.35 7.09
N VAL A 183 4.87 -13.39 6.23
CA VAL A 183 3.85 -14.46 6.30
C VAL A 183 3.86 -15.13 7.66
N LYS A 184 5.03 -15.50 8.18
CA LYS A 184 5.15 -16.08 9.52
C LYS A 184 4.49 -15.20 10.58
N LYS A 185 4.77 -13.89 10.57
CA LYS A 185 4.18 -12.96 11.53
C LYS A 185 2.69 -12.74 11.29
N LEU A 186 2.23 -12.80 10.04
CA LEU A 186 0.81 -12.70 9.69
C LEU A 186 0.02 -13.87 10.32
N LEU A 187 0.55 -15.09 10.21
CA LEU A 187 0.01 -16.29 10.85
C LEU A 187 0.08 -16.21 12.38
N GLU A 188 1.21 -15.75 12.94
CA GLU A 188 1.36 -15.56 14.40
C GLU A 188 0.37 -14.53 14.97
N GLU A 189 -0.04 -13.54 14.18
CA GLU A 189 -1.09 -12.59 14.56
C GLU A 189 -2.51 -13.18 14.35
N GLY A 190 -2.64 -14.43 13.91
CA GLY A 190 -3.92 -15.15 13.83
C GLY A 190 -4.70 -14.86 12.54
N VAL A 191 -4.03 -14.46 11.46
CA VAL A 191 -4.62 -14.49 10.12
C VAL A 191 -4.51 -15.93 9.60
N GLY A 192 -5.64 -16.57 9.27
CA GLY A 192 -5.67 -17.94 8.74
C GLY A 192 -5.01 -18.04 7.36
N GLU A 193 -4.53 -19.24 7.00
CA GLU A 193 -3.89 -19.51 5.70
C GLU A 193 -4.82 -19.23 4.51
N GLU A 194 -6.13 -19.33 4.71
CA GLU A 194 -7.15 -19.04 3.71
C GLU A 194 -7.38 -17.53 3.46
N ARG A 195 -6.80 -16.67 4.30
CA ARG A 195 -7.08 -15.22 4.29
C ARG A 195 -5.96 -14.39 3.70
N TRP A 196 -4.93 -15.01 3.12
CA TRP A 196 -3.86 -14.27 2.48
C TRP A 196 -3.36 -14.96 1.21
N VAL A 197 -2.77 -14.18 0.32
CA VAL A 197 -2.14 -14.67 -0.90
C VAL A 197 -0.87 -13.87 -1.18
N LEU A 198 0.18 -14.58 -1.62
CA LEU A 198 1.30 -14.01 -2.39
C LEU A 198 1.02 -14.35 -3.85
N PRO A 199 0.49 -13.41 -4.65
CA PRO A 199 0.09 -13.74 -6.00
C PRO A 199 1.32 -14.04 -6.86
N THR A 200 1.24 -15.12 -7.63
CA THR A 200 2.13 -15.40 -8.76
C THR A 200 1.37 -15.16 -10.07
N PRO A 201 2.04 -15.05 -11.23
CA PRO A 201 1.35 -14.90 -12.51
C PRO A 201 0.28 -15.98 -12.71
N GLY A 202 -0.91 -15.54 -13.13
CA GLY A 202 -2.07 -16.41 -13.26
C GLY A 202 -2.88 -16.64 -11.97
N THR A 203 -2.48 -16.07 -10.82
CA THR A 203 -3.30 -16.13 -9.60
C THR A 203 -4.65 -15.49 -9.83
N VAL A 204 -5.73 -16.24 -9.56
CA VAL A 204 -7.11 -15.76 -9.55
C VAL A 204 -7.61 -15.75 -8.12
N LEU A 205 -8.18 -14.62 -7.70
CA LEU A 205 -8.76 -14.46 -6.37
C LEU A 205 -10.28 -14.50 -6.48
N ASN A 206 -10.88 -15.47 -5.79
CA ASN A 206 -12.32 -15.63 -5.71
C ASN A 206 -12.74 -15.17 -4.31
N TYR A 207 -13.67 -14.21 -4.25
CA TYR A 207 -14.20 -13.62 -3.02
C TYR A 207 -15.70 -13.86 -2.91
#